data_AF-A0A4Q6B4U3-F1
#
_entry.id   AF-A0A4Q6B4U3-F1
#
_cell.length_a   1.000
_cell.length_b   1.000
_cell.length_c   1.000
_cell.angle_alpha   90.00
_cell.angle_beta   90.00
_cell.angle_gamma   90.00
#
_symmetry.space_group_name_H-M   'P 1'
#
loop_
_entity.id
_entity.type
_entity.pdbx_description
1 polymer ?
#
loop_
_entity_poly.entity_id
_entity_poly.type
_entity_poly.pdbx_seq_one_letter_code
_entity_poly.pdbx_strand_id
1 'polypeptide(L)'
;MKPDRIVIGTTSERAQKLLTELYGPYVRQGNPIIFMDERSAELTKYAANAFLAVKISFMNEIAQICERLGADVDMVRKGIGSDERIGKRFLFPGIGYGGSCFPKDVKALVYSSNEVGYEFKILNAVTDVNESQKVHLVNKIKRYYNNDLTGKHFALWGLAFKPNTDDIREAPALEIIRELLTAGATVSAFDPEAMNNVKAILGETITFAEGQYECLENADALIVATEWNEFRTPDFDKVLSSLKDAVVFDGRNVYDVEQMEKKGFHYESIGRPLVNQPKLV
;
A
#
# COMPACT_ATOMS: atom_id res chain seq x y z
N MET A 1 -11.68 -12.83 -19.12
CA MET A 1 -12.17 -12.15 -17.91
C MET A 1 -12.96 -13.15 -17.07
N LYS A 2 -12.77 -13.19 -15.74
CA LYS A 2 -13.53 -14.04 -14.79
C LYS A 2 -14.04 -13.16 -13.63
N PRO A 3 -15.16 -12.44 -13.80
CA PRO A 3 -15.61 -11.46 -12.82
C PRO A 3 -16.32 -12.13 -11.63
N ASP A 4 -16.13 -11.65 -10.39
CA ASP A 4 -16.90 -12.14 -9.23
C ASP A 4 -18.41 -11.90 -9.41
N ARG A 5 -18.78 -10.81 -10.09
CA ARG A 5 -20.15 -10.42 -10.48
C ARG A 5 -20.10 -9.37 -11.59
N ILE A 6 -21.20 -9.21 -12.30
CA ILE A 6 -21.45 -8.08 -13.21
C ILE A 6 -22.64 -7.28 -12.66
N VAL A 7 -22.48 -5.97 -12.48
CA VAL A 7 -23.54 -5.08 -12.01
C VAL A 7 -24.02 -4.23 -13.18
N ILE A 8 -25.34 -4.18 -13.40
CA ILE A 8 -25.94 -3.44 -14.52
C ILE A 8 -27.09 -2.58 -13.99
N GLY A 9 -26.96 -1.27 -14.14
CA GLY A 9 -28.01 -0.30 -13.84
C GLY A 9 -28.89 -0.07 -15.06
N THR A 10 -30.13 -0.58 -15.05
CA THR A 10 -31.13 -0.25 -16.06
C THR A 10 -32.54 -0.61 -15.62
N THR A 11 -33.48 0.30 -15.89
CA THR A 11 -34.92 0.06 -15.76
C THR A 11 -35.57 -0.48 -17.04
N SER A 12 -34.83 -0.60 -18.15
CA SER A 12 -35.36 -1.05 -19.44
C SER A 12 -35.27 -2.57 -19.61
N GLU A 13 -36.41 -3.25 -19.69
CA GLU A 13 -36.46 -4.70 -19.95
C GLU A 13 -35.73 -5.10 -21.24
N ARG A 14 -35.82 -4.26 -22.28
CA ARG A 14 -35.09 -4.48 -23.54
C ARG A 14 -33.58 -4.48 -23.31
N ALA A 15 -33.07 -3.50 -22.54
CA ALA A 15 -31.65 -3.43 -22.21
C ALA A 15 -31.21 -4.63 -21.36
N GLN A 16 -32.03 -5.07 -20.39
CA GLN A 16 -31.73 -6.25 -19.57
C GLN A 16 -31.55 -7.51 -20.43
N LYS A 17 -32.45 -7.75 -21.40
CA LYS A 17 -32.36 -8.90 -22.33
C LYS A 17 -31.07 -8.84 -23.16
N LEU A 18 -30.79 -7.69 -23.79
CA LEU A 18 -29.61 -7.50 -24.63
C LEU A 18 -28.30 -7.67 -23.84
N LEU A 19 -28.22 -7.08 -22.64
CA LEU A 19 -27.01 -7.15 -21.83
C LEU A 19 -26.81 -8.53 -21.19
N THR A 20 -27.88 -9.26 -20.90
CA THR A 20 -27.79 -10.67 -20.49
C THR A 20 -27.16 -11.52 -21.58
N GLU A 21 -27.58 -11.35 -22.84
CA GLU A 21 -27.00 -12.05 -23.98
C GLU A 21 -25.52 -11.67 -24.18
N LEU A 22 -25.21 -10.37 -24.13
CA LEU A 22 -23.87 -9.85 -24.29
C LEU A 22 -22.89 -10.38 -23.23
N TYR A 23 -23.32 -10.40 -21.96
CA TYR A 23 -22.44 -10.79 -20.85
C TYR A 23 -22.49 -12.28 -20.50
N GLY A 24 -23.50 -13.02 -21.00
CA GLY A 24 -23.68 -14.45 -20.77
C GLY A 24 -22.41 -15.31 -20.97
N PRO A 25 -21.59 -15.08 -22.02
CA PRO A 25 -20.34 -15.82 -22.21
C PRO A 25 -19.34 -15.70 -21.06
N TYR A 26 -19.35 -14.59 -20.29
CA TYR A 26 -18.40 -14.32 -19.22
C TYR A 26 -18.82 -14.88 -17.85
N VAL A 27 -20.07 -15.32 -17.72
CA VAL A 27 -20.66 -15.77 -16.44
C VAL A 27 -21.08 -17.24 -16.43
N ARG A 28 -20.68 -18.02 -17.44
CA ARG A 28 -21.02 -19.45 -17.57
C ARG A 28 -20.60 -20.31 -16.36
N GLN A 29 -19.68 -19.81 -15.52
CA GLN A 29 -19.22 -20.48 -14.30
C GLN A 29 -20.12 -20.23 -13.08
N GLY A 30 -21.23 -19.51 -13.24
CA GLY A 30 -22.24 -19.27 -12.19
C GLY A 30 -22.14 -17.91 -11.49
N ASN A 31 -21.23 -17.04 -11.90
CA ASN A 31 -21.09 -15.71 -11.31
C ASN A 31 -22.29 -14.82 -11.71
N PRO A 32 -22.89 -14.06 -10.79
CA PRO A 32 -24.17 -13.41 -11.06
C PRO A 32 -24.04 -12.18 -11.97
N ILE A 33 -25.05 -11.97 -12.83
CA ILE A 33 -25.39 -10.66 -13.38
C ILE A 33 -26.49 -10.08 -12.48
N ILE A 34 -26.24 -8.92 -11.91
CA ILE A 34 -27.14 -8.25 -10.97
C ILE A 34 -27.72 -7.01 -11.64
N PHE A 35 -29.02 -7.06 -11.91
CA PHE A 35 -29.78 -5.91 -12.42
C PHE A 35 -30.34 -5.08 -11.27
N MET A 36 -30.24 -3.77 -11.38
CA MET A 36 -30.76 -2.77 -10.44
C MET A 36 -31.06 -1.46 -11.19
N ASP A 37 -31.61 -0.46 -10.51
CA ASP A 37 -31.74 0.89 -11.09
C ASP A 37 -30.35 1.54 -11.28
N GLU A 38 -30.32 2.55 -12.14
CA GLU A 38 -29.10 3.24 -12.57
C GLU A 38 -28.35 3.84 -11.37
N ARG A 39 -29.05 4.49 -10.44
CA ARG A 39 -28.45 5.13 -9.27
C ARG A 39 -27.86 4.10 -8.30
N SER A 40 -28.57 3.00 -8.06
CA SER A 40 -28.07 1.89 -7.24
C SER A 40 -26.80 1.27 -7.83
N ALA A 41 -26.71 1.12 -9.16
CA ALA A 41 -25.53 0.59 -9.82
C ALA A 41 -24.32 1.53 -9.71
N GLU A 42 -24.54 2.83 -9.91
CA GLU A 42 -23.51 3.86 -9.73
C GLU A 42 -22.98 3.86 -8.29
N LEU A 43 -23.88 3.93 -7.30
CA LEU A 43 -23.51 3.95 -5.89
C LEU A 43 -22.82 2.66 -5.45
N THR A 44 -23.21 1.50 -6.00
CA THR A 44 -22.56 0.21 -5.72
C THR A 44 -21.05 0.25 -6.01
N LYS A 45 -20.62 0.96 -7.06
CA LYS A 45 -19.20 1.07 -7.39
C LYS A 45 -18.42 1.86 -6.32
N TYR A 46 -18.97 3.01 -5.91
CA TYR A 46 -18.39 3.84 -4.87
C TYR A 46 -18.37 3.13 -3.53
N ALA A 47 -19.50 2.53 -3.12
CA ALA A 47 -19.62 1.82 -1.85
C ALA A 47 -18.63 0.65 -1.75
N ALA A 48 -18.47 -0.13 -2.83
CA ALA A 48 -17.51 -1.25 -2.84
C ALA A 48 -16.06 -0.77 -2.69
N ASN A 49 -15.63 0.22 -3.47
CA ASN A 49 -14.27 0.76 -3.37
C ASN A 49 -14.02 1.43 -2.01
N ALA A 50 -15.00 2.18 -1.49
CA ALA A 50 -14.92 2.80 -0.18
C ALA A 50 -14.80 1.77 0.94
N PHE A 51 -15.56 0.67 0.89
CA PHE A 51 -15.46 -0.38 1.90
C PHE A 51 -14.10 -1.11 1.86
N LEU A 52 -13.50 -1.30 0.67
CA LEU A 52 -12.14 -1.84 0.57
C LEU A 52 -11.10 -0.89 1.20
N ALA A 53 -11.25 0.42 1.01
CA ALA A 53 -10.42 1.42 1.66
C ALA A 53 -10.61 1.40 3.19
N VAL A 54 -11.85 1.25 3.69
CA VAL A 54 -12.14 1.07 5.13
C VAL A 54 -11.36 -0.11 5.70
N LYS A 55 -11.38 -1.27 5.04
CA LYS A 55 -10.68 -2.46 5.53
C LYS A 55 -9.16 -2.24 5.64
N ILE A 56 -8.56 -1.55 4.67
CA ILE A 56 -7.13 -1.23 4.68
C ILE A 56 -6.81 -0.25 5.81
N SER A 57 -7.51 0.89 5.87
CA SER A 57 -7.26 1.91 6.90
C SER A 57 -7.49 1.36 8.31
N PHE A 58 -8.54 0.56 8.52
CA PHE A 58 -8.78 -0.11 9.79
C PHE A 58 -7.60 -1.00 10.20
N MET A 59 -7.07 -1.83 9.28
CA MET A 59 -5.92 -2.67 9.59
C MET A 59 -4.63 -1.87 9.81
N ASN A 60 -4.47 -0.72 9.17
CA ASN A 60 -3.37 0.19 9.45
C ASN A 60 -3.45 0.74 10.89
N GLU A 61 -4.62 1.13 11.39
CA GLU A 61 -4.78 1.53 12.80
C GLU A 61 -4.54 0.38 13.77
N ILE A 62 -5.00 -0.83 13.43
CA ILE A 62 -4.71 -2.02 14.23
C ILE A 62 -3.19 -2.27 14.27
N ALA A 63 -2.46 -2.10 13.16
CA ALA A 63 -1.01 -2.18 13.14
C ALA A 63 -0.37 -1.17 14.11
N GLN A 64 -0.87 0.07 14.15
CA GLN A 64 -0.40 1.09 15.09
C GLN A 64 -0.58 0.68 16.55
N ILE A 65 -1.72 0.08 16.89
CA ILE A 65 -1.97 -0.45 18.23
C ILE A 65 -1.04 -1.62 18.52
N CYS A 66 -0.82 -2.52 17.55
CA CYS A 66 0.09 -3.65 17.70
C CYS A 66 1.51 -3.19 18.05
N GLU A 67 2.03 -2.15 17.38
CA GLU A 67 3.36 -1.59 17.68
C GLU A 67 3.48 -1.05 19.11
N ARG A 68 2.38 -0.53 19.68
CA ARG A 68 2.36 0.06 21.03
C ARG A 68 2.18 -0.98 22.13
N LEU A 69 1.45 -2.05 21.82
CA LEU A 69 1.16 -3.13 22.76
C LEU A 69 2.18 -4.29 22.68
N GLY A 70 3.09 -4.27 21.70
CA GLY A 70 3.98 -5.41 21.43
C GLY A 70 3.24 -6.61 20.84
N ALA A 71 2.11 -6.39 20.16
CA ALA A 71 1.38 -7.44 19.45
C ALA A 71 1.87 -7.56 17.99
N ASP A 72 1.43 -8.62 17.31
CA ASP A 72 1.73 -8.88 15.90
C ASP A 72 0.46 -8.75 15.05
N VAL A 73 0.43 -7.77 14.15
CA VAL A 73 -0.70 -7.52 13.26
C VAL A 73 -0.99 -8.68 12.30
N ASP A 74 0.01 -9.50 11.95
CA ASP A 74 -0.24 -10.69 11.13
C ASP A 74 -1.02 -11.75 11.90
N MET A 75 -0.79 -11.87 13.21
CA MET A 75 -1.57 -12.75 14.08
C MET A 75 -2.99 -12.21 14.28
N VAL A 76 -3.14 -10.90 14.48
CA VAL A 76 -4.47 -10.26 14.56
C VAL A 76 -5.25 -10.43 13.25
N ARG A 77 -4.60 -10.19 12.10
CA ARG A 77 -5.16 -10.40 10.76
C ARG A 77 -5.64 -11.84 10.56
N LYS A 78 -4.83 -12.83 10.95
CA LYS A 78 -5.23 -14.26 10.90
C LYS A 78 -6.44 -14.53 11.79
N GLY A 79 -6.44 -13.96 13.00
CA GLY A 79 -7.55 -14.05 13.95
C GLY A 79 -8.86 -13.52 13.38
N ILE A 80 -8.92 -12.23 13.04
CA ILE A 80 -10.17 -11.62 12.55
C ILE A 80 -10.58 -12.15 11.17
N GLY A 81 -9.61 -12.47 10.31
CA GLY A 81 -9.87 -12.97 8.96
C GLY A 81 -10.36 -14.42 8.93
N SER A 82 -10.29 -15.14 10.05
CA SER A 82 -10.88 -16.48 10.20
C SER A 82 -12.41 -16.45 10.32
N ASP A 83 -12.98 -15.30 10.69
CA ASP A 83 -14.41 -15.07 10.68
C ASP A 83 -14.89 -14.81 9.24
N GLU A 84 -15.75 -15.70 8.73
CA GLU A 84 -16.26 -15.63 7.35
C GLU A 84 -17.04 -14.34 7.04
N ARG A 85 -17.59 -13.67 8.06
CA ARG A 85 -18.30 -12.39 7.90
C ARG A 85 -17.34 -11.25 7.56
N ILE A 86 -16.07 -11.37 7.98
CA ILE A 86 -15.00 -10.39 7.71
C ILE A 86 -14.21 -10.80 6.47
N GLY A 87 -13.83 -12.07 6.41
CA GLY A 87 -13.03 -12.66 5.33
C GLY A 87 -11.57 -12.21 5.31
N LYS A 88 -10.72 -12.94 4.57
CA LYS A 88 -9.25 -12.81 4.63
C LYS A 88 -8.65 -11.72 3.73
N ARG A 89 -9.42 -11.18 2.78
CA ARG A 89 -8.93 -10.26 1.74
C ARG A 89 -8.94 -8.81 2.22
N PHE A 90 -8.01 -8.00 1.70
CA PHE A 90 -7.88 -6.57 2.00
C PHE A 90 -7.66 -6.26 3.50
N LEU A 91 -6.96 -7.15 4.21
CA LEU A 91 -6.61 -6.98 5.62
C LEU A 91 -5.09 -6.84 5.85
N PHE A 92 -4.32 -6.53 4.81
CA PHE A 92 -2.87 -6.42 4.90
C PHE A 92 -2.52 -4.95 5.19
N PRO A 93 -1.97 -4.64 6.38
CA PRO A 93 -1.52 -3.29 6.67
C PRO A 93 -0.25 -2.97 5.87
N GLY A 94 0.02 -1.68 5.71
CA GLY A 94 1.22 -1.20 5.03
C GLY A 94 1.35 0.32 5.12
N ILE A 95 2.06 0.92 4.18
CA ILE A 95 2.23 2.38 4.04
C ILE A 95 1.01 3.09 3.42
N GLY A 96 -0.19 2.56 3.64
CA GLY A 96 -1.42 3.09 3.06
C GLY A 96 -1.73 2.59 1.65
N TYR A 97 -2.91 2.98 1.16
CA TYR A 97 -3.39 2.72 -0.19
C TYR A 97 -3.18 3.93 -1.11
N GLY A 98 -3.13 3.65 -2.41
CA GLY A 98 -3.00 4.65 -3.47
C GLY A 98 -3.77 4.25 -4.73
N GLY A 99 -3.27 4.71 -5.88
CA GLY A 99 -3.82 4.42 -7.20
C GLY A 99 -4.98 5.32 -7.58
N SER A 100 -5.49 5.13 -8.80
CA SER A 100 -6.53 6.01 -9.36
C SER A 100 -7.94 5.79 -8.82
N CYS A 101 -8.17 4.67 -8.15
CA CYS A 101 -9.50 4.20 -7.80
C CYS A 101 -9.88 4.60 -6.37
N PHE A 102 -9.16 4.12 -5.35
CA PHE A 102 -9.61 4.32 -3.96
C PHE A 102 -9.59 5.78 -3.52
N PRO A 103 -8.49 6.54 -3.63
CA PRO A 103 -8.45 7.93 -3.18
C PRO A 103 -9.51 8.78 -3.90
N LYS A 104 -9.63 8.63 -5.22
CA LYS A 104 -10.61 9.37 -6.02
C LYS A 104 -12.04 9.01 -5.65
N ASP A 105 -12.38 7.73 -5.59
CA ASP A 105 -13.77 7.29 -5.38
C ASP A 105 -14.21 7.57 -3.93
N VAL A 106 -13.33 7.44 -2.94
CA VAL A 106 -13.62 7.82 -1.54
C VAL A 106 -13.87 9.32 -1.43
N LYS A 107 -12.97 10.16 -1.98
CA LYS A 107 -13.13 11.63 -1.99
C LYS A 107 -14.42 12.05 -2.70
N ALA A 108 -14.71 11.44 -3.85
CA ALA A 108 -15.94 11.72 -4.59
C ALA A 108 -17.21 11.32 -3.82
N LEU A 109 -17.23 10.16 -3.15
CA LEU A 109 -18.38 9.75 -2.35
C LEU A 109 -18.60 10.67 -1.14
N VAL A 110 -17.53 11.09 -0.46
CA VAL A 110 -17.60 12.09 0.63
C VAL A 110 -18.16 13.40 0.11
N TYR A 111 -17.64 13.90 -1.01
CA TYR A 111 -18.14 15.12 -1.65
C TYR A 111 -19.62 15.04 -2.00
N SER A 112 -20.04 13.99 -2.73
CA SER A 112 -21.44 13.77 -3.09
C SER A 112 -22.37 13.62 -1.88
N SER A 113 -21.87 13.08 -0.77
CA SER A 113 -22.62 12.99 0.48
C SER A 113 -22.87 14.36 1.09
N ASN A 114 -21.85 15.23 1.10
CA ASN A 114 -21.97 16.59 1.62
C ASN A 114 -22.95 17.43 0.79
N GLU A 115 -22.95 17.27 -0.55
CA GLU A 115 -23.89 17.96 -1.45
C GLU A 115 -25.37 17.66 -1.14
N VAL A 116 -25.65 16.48 -0.54
CA VAL A 116 -27.01 16.10 -0.10
C VAL A 116 -27.21 16.28 1.41
N GLY A 117 -26.33 17.02 2.08
CA GLY A 117 -26.43 17.34 3.51
C GLY A 117 -26.11 16.17 4.45
N TYR A 118 -25.35 15.17 3.99
CA TYR A 118 -24.93 14.03 4.80
C TYR A 118 -23.42 13.99 5.01
N GLU A 119 -23.00 14.04 6.27
CA GLU A 119 -21.58 13.92 6.64
C GLU A 119 -21.18 12.44 6.77
N PHE A 120 -20.31 11.96 5.88
CA PHE A 120 -19.84 10.57 5.90
C PHE A 120 -18.67 10.35 6.87
N LYS A 121 -18.96 10.35 8.19
CA LYS A 121 -17.96 10.26 9.28
C LYS A 121 -16.92 9.16 9.12
N ILE A 122 -17.34 7.95 8.72
CA ILE A 122 -16.44 6.81 8.55
C ILE A 122 -15.41 7.07 7.43
N LEU A 123 -15.84 7.65 6.30
CA LEU A 123 -14.94 7.86 5.17
C LEU A 123 -14.01 9.07 5.36
N ASN A 124 -14.44 10.07 6.13
CA ASN A 124 -13.54 11.13 6.59
C ASN A 124 -12.40 10.52 7.41
N ALA A 125 -12.71 9.70 8.42
CA ALA A 125 -11.71 9.02 9.23
C ALA A 125 -10.78 8.10 8.39
N VAL A 126 -11.33 7.35 7.43
CA VAL A 126 -10.53 6.50 6.52
C VAL A 126 -9.51 7.30 5.73
N THR A 127 -9.88 8.50 5.28
CA THR A 127 -9.00 9.39 4.53
C THR A 127 -7.88 9.93 5.42
N ASP A 128 -8.23 10.44 6.61
CA ASP A 128 -7.26 10.98 7.58
C ASP A 128 -6.24 9.92 8.02
N VAL A 129 -6.71 8.70 8.29
CA VAL A 129 -5.86 7.56 8.63
C VAL A 129 -4.92 7.23 7.48
N ASN A 130 -5.40 7.21 6.23
CA ASN A 130 -4.56 6.85 5.09
C ASN A 130 -3.46 7.89 4.83
N GLU A 131 -3.78 9.19 4.91
CA GLU A 131 -2.78 10.25 4.75
C GLU A 131 -1.72 10.18 5.86
N SER A 132 -2.13 9.96 7.11
CA SER A 132 -1.20 9.78 8.24
C SER A 132 -0.33 8.52 8.07
N GLN A 133 -0.89 7.45 7.51
CA GLN A 133 -0.19 6.19 7.33
C GLN A 133 0.89 6.25 6.25
N LYS A 134 0.71 7.06 5.18
CA LYS A 134 1.71 7.23 4.11
C LYS A 134 3.08 7.68 4.64
N VAL A 135 3.09 8.48 5.71
CA VAL A 135 4.31 9.01 6.34
C VAL A 135 4.75 8.25 7.60
N HIS A 136 3.99 7.24 8.04
CA HIS A 136 4.31 6.48 9.25
C HIS A 136 5.67 5.79 9.17
N LEU A 137 6.02 5.21 8.02
CA LEU A 137 7.32 4.56 7.83
C LEU A 137 8.48 5.58 7.92
N VAL A 138 8.27 6.82 7.46
CA VAL A 138 9.27 7.89 7.62
C VAL A 138 9.48 8.22 9.09
N ASN A 139 8.43 8.23 9.91
CA ASN A 139 8.58 8.43 11.35
C ASN A 139 9.40 7.30 12.01
N LYS A 140 9.26 6.06 11.54
CA LYS A 140 10.10 4.93 11.97
C LYS A 140 11.58 5.17 11.63
N ILE A 141 11.84 5.54 10.37
CA ILE A 141 13.19 5.89 9.88
C ILE A 141 13.80 7.04 10.71
N LYS A 142 13.05 8.13 10.91
CA LYS A 142 13.49 9.28 11.73
C LYS A 142 13.86 8.83 13.14
N ARG A 143 13.02 8.02 13.80
CA ARG A 143 13.32 7.51 15.16
C ARG A 143 14.61 6.69 15.20
N TYR A 144 14.84 5.83 14.22
CA TYR A 144 16.05 5.01 14.16
C TYR A 144 17.33 5.87 14.02
N TYR A 145 17.29 6.91 13.19
CA TYR A 145 18.40 7.84 12.99
C TYR A 145 18.34 9.08 13.91
N ASN A 146 17.80 8.93 15.14
CA ASN A 146 17.78 9.99 16.16
C ASN A 146 17.17 11.34 15.70
N ASN A 147 16.20 11.29 14.79
CA ASN A 147 15.52 12.41 14.15
C ASN A 147 16.41 13.30 13.26
N ASP A 148 17.58 12.85 12.84
CA ASP A 148 18.44 13.55 11.89
C ASP A 148 18.75 12.66 10.68
N LEU A 149 18.21 13.02 9.52
CA LEU A 149 18.43 12.34 8.25
C LEU A 149 19.41 13.09 7.33
N THR A 150 20.03 14.16 7.83
CA THR A 150 20.94 14.99 7.04
C THR A 150 22.11 14.16 6.52
N GLY A 151 22.28 14.12 5.20
CA GLY A 151 23.37 13.39 4.55
C GLY A 151 23.20 11.86 4.54
N LYS A 152 22.07 11.33 5.03
CA LYS A 152 21.72 9.91 4.90
C LYS A 152 21.30 9.58 3.47
N HIS A 153 21.60 8.36 3.04
CA HIS A 153 21.23 7.85 1.73
C HIS A 153 20.31 6.63 1.89
N PHE A 154 19.16 6.63 1.23
CA PHE A 154 18.19 5.54 1.30
C PHE A 154 18.01 4.89 -0.06
N ALA A 155 18.08 3.56 -0.09
CA ALA A 155 17.64 2.78 -1.24
C ALA A 155 16.14 2.51 -1.12
N LEU A 156 15.38 2.68 -2.20
CA LEU A 156 13.94 2.48 -2.20
C LEU A 156 13.51 1.50 -3.30
N TRP A 157 12.92 0.39 -2.87
CA TRP A 157 12.34 -0.63 -3.73
C TRP A 157 10.83 -0.41 -3.89
N GLY A 158 10.42 -0.08 -5.11
CA GLY A 158 9.03 0.08 -5.50
C GLY A 158 8.56 1.52 -5.51
N LEU A 159 8.08 1.97 -6.66
CA LEU A 159 7.60 3.31 -6.94
C LEU A 159 6.10 3.33 -7.30
N ALA A 160 5.61 2.27 -7.96
CA ALA A 160 4.20 2.12 -8.29
C ALA A 160 3.35 1.98 -7.01
N PHE A 161 2.06 2.35 -7.07
CA PHE A 161 1.18 2.23 -5.89
C PHE A 161 0.91 0.78 -5.46
N LYS A 162 1.09 -0.18 -6.39
CA LYS A 162 0.98 -1.62 -6.20
C LYS A 162 1.81 -2.36 -7.27
N PRO A 163 2.04 -3.68 -7.14
CA PRO A 163 2.72 -4.45 -8.18
C PRO A 163 1.94 -4.56 -9.51
N ASN A 164 2.68 -4.88 -10.57
CA ASN A 164 2.21 -5.12 -11.95
C ASN A 164 1.51 -3.92 -12.60
N THR A 165 2.01 -2.71 -12.33
CA THR A 165 1.56 -1.48 -12.99
C THR A 165 2.64 -0.42 -12.91
N ASP A 166 2.65 0.49 -13.87
CA ASP A 166 3.45 1.71 -13.88
C ASP A 166 2.70 2.90 -13.26
N ASP A 167 1.48 2.70 -12.74
CA ASP A 167 0.65 3.75 -12.17
C ASP A 167 1.21 4.24 -10.84
N ILE A 168 1.52 5.53 -10.80
CA ILE A 168 2.11 6.23 -9.64
C ILE A 168 1.15 7.22 -8.98
N ARG A 169 -0.10 7.30 -9.47
CA ARG A 169 -1.09 8.22 -8.89
C ARG A 169 -1.35 7.85 -7.44
N GLU A 170 -1.21 8.84 -6.55
CA GLU A 170 -1.40 8.67 -5.11
C GLU A 170 -0.51 7.55 -4.52
N ALA A 171 0.62 7.23 -5.15
CA ALA A 171 1.53 6.19 -4.67
C ALA A 171 2.23 6.64 -3.37
N PRO A 172 2.17 5.84 -2.28
CA PRO A 172 2.82 6.18 -1.02
C PRO A 172 4.33 6.43 -1.13
N ALA A 173 5.01 5.77 -2.08
CA ALA A 173 6.44 5.95 -2.34
C ALA A 173 6.80 7.42 -2.63
N LEU A 174 5.95 8.16 -3.35
CA LEU A 174 6.21 9.57 -3.67
C LEU A 174 6.19 10.46 -2.43
N GLU A 175 5.29 10.22 -1.48
CA GLU A 175 5.27 10.98 -0.22
C GLU A 175 6.46 10.63 0.66
N ILE A 176 6.82 9.34 0.73
CA ILE A 176 8.03 8.90 1.46
C ILE A 176 9.28 9.58 0.90
N ILE A 177 9.45 9.58 -0.42
CA ILE A 177 10.61 10.24 -1.07
C ILE A 177 10.64 11.72 -0.72
N ARG A 178 9.53 12.44 -0.87
CA ARG A 178 9.47 13.87 -0.56
C ARG A 178 9.84 14.16 0.89
N GLU A 179 9.28 13.41 1.83
CA GLU A 179 9.58 13.59 3.26
C GLU A 179 11.05 13.32 3.60
N LEU A 180 11.67 12.31 2.98
CA LEU A 180 13.09 12.03 3.15
C LEU A 180 13.97 13.16 2.59
N LEU A 181 13.66 13.64 1.39
CA LEU A 181 14.37 14.77 0.77
C LEU A 181 14.22 16.05 1.59
N THR A 182 13.02 16.35 2.08
CA THR A 182 12.76 17.49 2.99
C THR A 182 13.55 17.37 4.29
N ALA A 183 13.81 16.16 4.77
CA ALA A 183 14.63 15.90 5.95
C ALA A 183 16.15 15.92 5.68
N GLY A 184 16.60 16.28 4.47
CA GLY A 184 18.01 16.39 4.12
C GLY A 184 18.69 15.07 3.72
N ALA A 185 17.90 14.02 3.47
CA ALA A 185 18.40 12.76 2.94
C ALA A 185 18.47 12.78 1.42
N THR A 186 19.08 11.74 0.86
CA THR A 186 19.10 11.43 -0.57
C THR A 186 18.49 10.05 -0.80
N VAL A 187 17.96 9.82 -2.00
CA VAL A 187 17.29 8.55 -2.34
C VAL A 187 17.81 8.02 -3.67
N SER A 188 18.14 6.73 -3.71
CA SER A 188 18.19 5.91 -4.91
C SER A 188 16.93 5.06 -4.96
N ALA A 189 16.33 4.89 -6.14
CA ALA A 189 15.12 4.11 -6.28
C ALA A 189 15.20 3.14 -7.46
N PHE A 190 14.50 2.01 -7.30
CA PHE A 190 14.26 1.05 -8.36
C PHE A 190 12.80 0.56 -8.32
N ASP A 191 12.18 0.50 -9.49
CA ASP A 191 10.90 -0.14 -9.74
C ASP A 191 10.94 -0.78 -11.14
N PRO A 192 10.38 -1.97 -11.34
CA PRO A 192 10.45 -2.64 -12.64
C PRO A 192 9.63 -1.96 -13.75
N GLU A 193 8.61 -1.16 -13.42
CA GLU A 193 7.67 -0.60 -14.41
C GLU A 193 7.51 0.93 -14.32
N ALA A 194 7.57 1.50 -13.10
CA ALA A 194 7.17 2.90 -12.85
C ALA A 194 8.31 3.94 -12.95
N MET A 195 9.54 3.53 -13.29
CA MET A 195 10.71 4.41 -13.28
C MET A 195 10.54 5.65 -14.15
N ASN A 196 10.05 5.47 -15.39
CA ASN A 196 9.85 6.59 -16.33
C ASN A 196 8.81 7.59 -15.82
N ASN A 197 7.70 7.09 -15.26
CA ASN A 197 6.61 7.93 -14.75
C ASN A 197 7.07 8.75 -13.54
N VAL A 198 7.85 8.16 -12.63
CA VAL A 198 8.39 8.91 -11.48
C VAL A 198 9.49 9.88 -11.93
N LYS A 199 10.38 9.49 -12.84
CA LYS A 199 11.42 10.37 -13.38
C LYS A 199 10.84 11.60 -14.08
N ALA A 200 9.68 11.47 -14.73
CA ALA A 200 8.96 12.60 -15.32
C ALA A 200 8.47 13.64 -14.29
N ILE A 201 8.28 13.24 -13.02
CA ILE A 201 7.82 14.12 -11.93
C ILE A 201 8.98 14.62 -11.08
N LEU A 202 9.91 13.73 -10.72
CA LEU A 202 10.99 14.02 -9.78
C LEU A 202 12.30 14.42 -10.47
N GLY A 203 12.44 14.24 -11.79
CA GLY A 203 13.64 14.64 -12.53
C GLY A 203 14.92 14.03 -11.95
N GLU A 204 15.90 14.90 -11.64
CA GLU A 204 17.19 14.51 -11.07
C GLU A 204 17.25 14.66 -9.54
N THR A 205 16.11 14.83 -8.86
CA THR A 205 16.07 14.98 -7.39
C THR A 205 16.37 13.69 -6.64
N ILE A 206 16.27 12.53 -7.31
CA ILE A 206 16.66 11.21 -6.81
C ILE A 206 17.47 10.48 -7.89
N THR A 207 18.20 9.44 -7.47
CA THR A 207 18.89 8.54 -8.39
C THR A 207 17.97 7.40 -8.82
N PHE A 208 17.93 7.10 -10.11
CA PHE A 208 17.17 5.98 -10.67
C PHE A 208 18.15 4.88 -11.08
N ALA A 209 18.19 3.77 -10.32
CA ALA A 209 19.09 2.65 -10.58
C ALA A 209 18.56 1.76 -11.73
N GLU A 210 19.44 1.01 -12.41
CA GLU A 210 19.04 0.07 -13.46
C GLU A 210 18.56 -1.28 -12.90
N GLY A 211 18.90 -1.58 -11.64
CA GLY A 211 18.50 -2.81 -10.97
C GLY A 211 18.30 -2.68 -9.47
N GLN A 212 17.56 -3.64 -8.89
CA GLN A 212 17.25 -3.67 -7.46
C GLN A 212 18.50 -3.66 -6.56
N TYR A 213 19.59 -4.31 -6.97
CA TYR A 213 20.82 -4.39 -6.16
C TYR A 213 21.73 -3.17 -6.33
N GLU A 214 21.80 -2.59 -7.53
CA GLU A 214 22.54 -1.35 -7.78
C GLU A 214 21.95 -0.19 -6.94
N CYS A 215 20.62 -0.18 -6.80
CA CYS A 215 19.91 0.77 -5.94
C CYS A 215 20.45 0.79 -4.49
N LEU A 216 21.04 -0.31 -4.01
CA LEU A 216 21.53 -0.43 -2.63
C LEU A 216 22.91 0.18 -2.39
N GLU A 217 23.67 0.51 -3.45
CA GLU A 217 25.06 0.93 -3.32
C GLU A 217 25.20 2.20 -2.47
N ASN A 218 25.98 2.11 -1.39
CA ASN A 218 26.22 3.20 -0.43
C ASN A 218 24.98 3.67 0.35
N ALA A 219 23.87 2.93 0.33
CA ALA A 219 22.69 3.28 1.11
C ALA A 219 22.87 2.93 2.60
N ASP A 220 22.44 3.83 3.48
CA ASP A 220 22.37 3.62 4.92
C ASP A 220 21.27 2.61 5.29
N ALA A 221 20.16 2.58 4.54
CA ALA A 221 19.10 1.59 4.72
C ALA A 221 18.32 1.33 3.43
N LEU A 222 17.68 0.15 3.38
CA LEU A 222 16.70 -0.21 2.37
C LEU A 222 15.27 0.10 2.85
N ILE A 223 14.46 0.69 1.98
CA ILE A 223 13.03 0.91 2.15
C ILE A 223 12.27 0.06 1.12
N VAL A 224 11.37 -0.81 1.57
CA VAL A 224 10.46 -1.54 0.67
C VAL A 224 9.11 -0.83 0.66
N ALA A 225 8.78 -0.19 -0.46
CA ALA A 225 7.57 0.60 -0.62
C ALA A 225 6.50 -0.10 -1.47
N THR A 226 6.86 -1.05 -2.34
CA THR A 226 5.89 -1.81 -3.15
C THR A 226 6.27 -3.28 -3.21
N GLU A 227 5.30 -4.18 -3.02
CA GLU A 227 5.50 -5.62 -2.82
C GLU A 227 5.66 -6.44 -4.12
N TRP A 228 6.50 -5.95 -5.03
CA TRP A 228 6.84 -6.64 -6.27
C TRP A 228 7.42 -8.03 -5.99
N ASN A 229 7.13 -8.98 -6.89
CA ASN A 229 7.54 -10.37 -6.69
C ASN A 229 9.06 -10.54 -6.60
N GLU A 230 9.83 -9.77 -7.38
CA GLU A 230 11.29 -9.78 -7.33
C GLU A 230 11.86 -9.35 -5.97
N PHE A 231 11.15 -8.48 -5.25
CA PHE A 231 11.57 -8.02 -3.92
C PHE A 231 11.21 -8.98 -2.80
N ARG A 232 10.40 -10.03 -3.05
CA ARG A 232 9.93 -10.97 -2.00
C ARG A 232 10.98 -11.99 -1.59
N THR A 233 11.89 -12.33 -2.50
CA THR A 233 12.95 -13.32 -2.27
C THR A 233 14.29 -12.80 -2.77
N PRO A 234 14.80 -11.69 -2.21
CA PRO A 234 16.07 -11.13 -2.64
C PRO A 234 17.22 -12.01 -2.16
N ASP A 235 18.36 -11.86 -2.80
CA ASP A 235 19.64 -12.33 -2.27
C ASP A 235 20.03 -11.43 -1.10
N PHE A 236 19.63 -11.84 0.11
CA PHE A 236 19.89 -11.06 1.32
C PHE A 236 21.38 -10.90 1.63
N ASP A 237 22.25 -11.78 1.15
CA ASP A 237 23.68 -11.66 1.40
C ASP A 237 24.24 -10.51 0.56
N LYS A 238 23.73 -10.33 -0.67
CA LYS A 238 23.98 -9.11 -1.46
C LYS A 238 23.43 -7.87 -0.78
N VAL A 239 22.18 -7.90 -0.32
CA VAL A 239 21.57 -6.77 0.40
C VAL A 239 22.45 -6.34 1.58
N LEU A 240 22.87 -7.30 2.40
CA LEU A 240 23.71 -7.05 3.57
C LEU A 240 25.07 -6.46 3.18
N SER A 241 25.69 -6.95 2.10
CA SER A 241 27.00 -6.47 1.66
C SER A 241 26.98 -5.10 0.96
N SER A 242 25.84 -4.69 0.40
CA SER A 242 25.69 -3.42 -0.33
C SER A 242 25.33 -2.25 0.57
N LEU A 243 24.60 -2.48 1.65
CA LEU A 243 24.20 -1.44 2.60
C LEU A 243 25.35 -1.08 3.55
N LYS A 244 25.40 0.20 3.97
CA LYS A 244 26.34 0.66 5.02
C LYS A 244 25.95 0.11 6.39
N ASP A 245 24.66 0.16 6.70
CA ASP A 245 24.08 -0.44 7.89
C ASP A 245 23.17 -1.60 7.48
N ALA A 246 23.12 -2.66 8.27
CA ALA A 246 22.23 -3.80 8.03
C ALA A 246 20.77 -3.44 8.39
N VAL A 247 20.17 -2.46 7.73
CA VAL A 247 18.89 -1.85 8.12
C VAL A 247 17.87 -1.93 6.99
N VAL A 248 16.70 -2.47 7.31
CA VAL A 248 15.58 -2.57 6.36
C VAL A 248 14.28 -2.06 7.00
N PHE A 249 13.65 -1.11 6.33
CA PHE A 249 12.32 -0.58 6.63
C PHE A 249 11.32 -1.12 5.62
N ASP A 250 10.45 -2.02 6.05
CA ASP A 250 9.51 -2.70 5.16
C ASP A 250 8.08 -2.21 5.35
N GLY A 251 7.63 -1.38 4.41
CA GLY A 251 6.31 -0.80 4.38
C GLY A 251 5.19 -1.75 3.94
N ARG A 252 5.52 -2.99 3.55
CA ARG A 252 4.58 -3.96 2.95
C ARG A 252 4.60 -5.33 3.60
N ASN A 253 5.40 -5.51 4.65
CA ASN A 253 5.54 -6.75 5.40
C ASN A 253 5.90 -7.95 4.49
N VAL A 254 6.79 -7.75 3.53
CA VAL A 254 7.20 -8.79 2.58
C VAL A 254 8.17 -9.81 3.16
N TYR A 255 8.96 -9.43 4.18
CA TYR A 255 9.92 -10.32 4.83
C TYR A 255 9.41 -10.91 6.13
N ASP A 256 9.89 -12.11 6.41
CA ASP A 256 9.67 -12.81 7.68
C ASP A 256 10.58 -12.24 8.77
N VAL A 257 10.01 -11.95 9.94
CA VAL A 257 10.71 -11.29 11.06
C VAL A 257 11.85 -12.17 11.58
N GLU A 258 11.62 -13.47 11.74
CA GLU A 258 12.62 -14.42 12.27
C GLU A 258 13.77 -14.63 11.27
N GLN A 259 13.46 -14.65 9.97
CA GLN A 259 14.47 -14.69 8.92
C GLN A 259 15.38 -13.46 8.95
N MET A 260 14.81 -12.26 9.07
CA MET A 260 15.58 -11.01 9.13
C MET A 260 16.48 -10.95 10.37
N GLU A 261 15.98 -11.44 11.51
CA GLU A 261 16.76 -11.57 12.75
C GLU A 261 17.96 -12.50 12.58
N LYS A 262 17.73 -13.72 12.06
CA LYS A 262 18.80 -14.70 11.80
C LYS A 262 19.87 -14.18 10.85
N LYS A 263 19.50 -13.30 9.92
CA LYS A 263 20.40 -12.67 8.95
C LYS A 263 21.11 -11.42 9.49
N GLY A 264 20.82 -11.01 10.73
CA GLY A 264 21.51 -9.91 11.40
C GLY A 264 21.04 -8.52 10.99
N PHE A 265 19.87 -8.39 10.35
CA PHE A 265 19.31 -7.08 10.03
C PHE A 265 18.68 -6.42 11.25
N HIS A 266 18.80 -5.11 11.38
CA HIS A 266 17.74 -4.30 11.96
C HIS A 266 16.57 -4.30 11.00
N TYR A 267 15.42 -4.78 11.46
CA TYR A 267 14.23 -4.89 10.62
C TYR A 267 13.04 -4.29 11.33
N GLU A 268 12.52 -3.21 10.75
CA GLU A 268 11.30 -2.56 11.20
C GLU A 268 10.26 -2.60 10.08
N SER A 269 9.09 -3.15 10.41
CA SER A 269 7.97 -3.26 9.48
C SER A 269 6.68 -2.74 10.13
N ILE A 270 5.54 -2.90 9.46
CA ILE A 270 4.28 -2.30 9.89
C ILE A 270 3.54 -3.25 10.83
N GLY A 271 3.37 -2.84 12.10
CA GLY A 271 2.54 -3.59 13.05
C GLY A 271 3.12 -4.92 13.56
N ARG A 272 4.40 -5.20 13.34
CA ARG A 272 5.06 -6.47 13.73
C ARG A 272 6.22 -6.23 14.70
N PRO A 273 6.69 -7.26 15.42
CA PRO A 273 7.83 -7.14 16.32
C PRO A 273 9.07 -6.53 15.64
N LEU A 274 9.74 -5.64 16.36
CA LEU A 274 10.98 -5.00 15.94
C LEU A 274 12.16 -5.96 16.13
N VAL A 275 13.01 -6.08 15.10
CA VAL A 275 14.23 -6.90 15.16
C VAL A 275 15.43 -6.01 15.46
N ASN A 276 16.30 -6.45 16.36
CA ASN A 276 17.57 -5.80 16.71
C ASN A 276 17.39 -4.30 17.04
N GLN A 277 16.71 -3.99 18.15
CA GLN A 277 16.68 -2.63 18.68
C GLN A 277 18.11 -2.08 18.78
N PRO A 278 18.39 -0.86 18.26
CA PRO A 278 19.65 -0.22 18.57
C PRO A 278 19.79 -0.19 20.10
N LYS A 279 20.92 -0.69 20.61
CA LYS A 279 21.25 -0.49 22.02
C LYS A 279 21.24 1.03 22.22
N LEU A 280 20.26 1.53 22.96
CA LEU A 280 20.31 2.88 23.51
C LEU A 280 21.63 2.94 24.30
N VAL A 281 22.62 3.65 23.76
CA VAL A 281 23.85 4.00 24.48
C VAL A 281 23.55 5.20 25.36
#